data_AF-A0A1B9AL47-F1
#
_entry.id   AF-A0A1B9AL47-F1
#
_cell.length_a   1.000
_cell.length_b   1.000
_cell.length_c   1.000
_cell.angle_alpha   90.00
_cell.angle_beta   90.00
_cell.angle_gamma   90.00
#
_symmetry.space_group_name_H-M   'P 1'
#
loop_
_entity.id
_entity.type
_entity.pdbx_description
1 polymer ?
#
loop_
_entity_poly.entity_id
_entity_poly.type
_entity_poly.pdbx_seq_one_letter_code
_entity_poly.pdbx_strand_id
1 'polypeptide(L)'
;MELNVKVQPKFIDGECSIEFSFSFDWENMKIGEAVILTCEEEMDAQLIEEKPMLNPKKRETKYPKIAFVTDLAVIDGHKTAAINEIKKFLNVIGIQNIRYQDNRLASMA
;
A
#
# COMPACT_ATOMS: atom_id res chain seq x y z
N MET A 1 -19.22 -2.47 -19.63
CA MET A 1 -17.79 -2.60 -19.95
C MET A 1 -17.05 -2.74 -18.62
N GLU A 2 -16.10 -3.67 -18.53
CA GLU A 2 -15.49 -4.08 -17.26
C GLU A 2 -13.99 -3.78 -17.28
N LEU A 3 -13.48 -3.26 -16.16
CA LEU A 3 -12.07 -2.99 -15.93
C LEU A 3 -11.39 -4.30 -15.48
N ASN A 4 -10.44 -4.80 -16.25
CA ASN A 4 -9.64 -5.95 -15.88
C ASN A 4 -8.37 -5.48 -15.15
N VAL A 5 -8.02 -6.15 -14.06
CA VAL A 5 -6.91 -5.79 -13.19
C VAL A 5 -5.97 -6.99 -13.02
N LYS A 6 -4.70 -6.79 -13.35
CA LYS A 6 -3.63 -7.76 -13.08
C LYS A 6 -2.77 -7.20 -11.96
N VAL A 7 -2.45 -8.04 -10.97
CA VAL A 7 -1.62 -7.66 -9.83
C VAL A 7 -0.44 -8.62 -9.74
N GLN A 8 0.77 -8.09 -9.75
CA GLN A 8 2.00 -8.86 -9.58
C GLN A 8 2.68 -8.47 -8.26
N PRO A 9 2.77 -9.38 -7.29
CA PRO A 9 3.52 -9.14 -6.07
C PRO A 9 5.02 -9.40 -6.26
N LYS A 10 5.85 -8.63 -5.56
CA LYS A 10 7.29 -8.84 -5.43
C LYS A 10 7.72 -8.51 -4.00
N PHE A 11 8.41 -9.44 -3.36
CA PHE A 11 9.00 -9.19 -2.04
C PHE A 11 10.33 -8.45 -2.20
N ILE A 12 10.55 -7.44 -1.36
CA ILE A 12 11.78 -6.63 -1.35
C ILE A 12 12.53 -6.95 -0.06
N ASP A 13 13.52 -7.85 -0.16
CA ASP A 13 14.23 -8.42 1.00
C ASP A 13 14.86 -7.36 1.91
N GLY A 14 15.38 -6.26 1.35
CA GLY A 14 16.10 -5.22 2.11
C GLY A 14 15.19 -4.27 2.90
N GLU A 15 13.92 -4.15 2.54
CA GLU A 15 12.97 -3.19 3.14
C GLU A 15 11.86 -3.89 3.92
N CYS A 16 11.89 -5.23 4.00
CA CYS A 16 10.80 -6.03 4.55
C CYS A 16 9.42 -5.63 3.98
N SER A 17 9.40 -5.25 2.70
CA SER A 17 8.22 -4.69 2.04
C SER A 17 7.72 -5.60 0.92
N ILE A 18 6.43 -5.49 0.58
CA ILE A 18 5.87 -6.10 -0.62
C ILE A 18 5.47 -5.00 -1.57
N GLU A 19 6.04 -5.04 -2.77
CA GLU A 19 5.64 -4.24 -3.92
C GLU A 19 4.54 -4.96 -4.70
N PHE A 20 3.47 -4.26 -5.03
CA PHE A 20 2.41 -4.73 -5.92
C PHE A 20 2.37 -3.85 -7.16
N SER A 21 2.65 -4.46 -8.32
CA SER A 21 2.48 -3.81 -9.62
C SER A 21 1.10 -4.12 -10.18
N PHE A 22 0.31 -3.07 -10.45
CA PHE A 22 -1.01 -3.16 -11.04
C PHE A 22 -0.95 -2.81 -12.52
N SER A 23 -1.62 -3.60 -13.36
CA SER A 23 -1.93 -3.27 -14.76
C SER A 23 -3.43 -3.24 -14.95
N PHE A 24 -3.92 -2.16 -15.56
CA PHE A 24 -5.33 -1.89 -15.80
C PHE A 24 -5.62 -2.01 -17.29
N ASP A 25 -6.52 -2.93 -17.66
CA ASP A 25 -6.95 -3.13 -19.05
C ASP A 25 -8.46 -2.84 -19.18
N TRP A 26 -8.86 -2.04 -20.15
CA TRP A 26 -10.26 -1.81 -20.54
C TRP A 26 -10.45 -2.31 -21.97
N GLU A 27 -11.37 -3.25 -22.19
CA GLU A 27 -11.62 -3.84 -23.51
C GLU A 27 -10.35 -4.37 -24.21
N ASN A 28 -9.47 -5.01 -23.44
CA ASN A 28 -8.16 -5.53 -23.87
C ASN A 28 -7.14 -4.45 -24.28
N MET A 29 -7.43 -3.17 -24.04
CA MET A 29 -6.48 -2.08 -24.16
C MET A 29 -5.94 -1.70 -22.79
N LYS A 30 -4.62 -1.65 -22.65
CA LYS A 30 -3.97 -1.17 -21.43
C LYS A 30 -4.28 0.31 -21.23
N ILE A 31 -4.91 0.64 -20.11
CA ILE A 31 -5.31 2.02 -19.76
C ILE A 31 -4.48 2.62 -18.64
N GLY A 32 -3.60 1.83 -18.01
CA GLY A 32 -2.68 2.35 -17.01
C GLY A 32 -2.02 1.31 -16.14
N GLU A 33 -1.19 1.81 -15.23
CA GLU A 33 -0.45 1.04 -14.24
C GLU A 33 -0.39 1.77 -12.90
N ALA A 34 -0.12 1.02 -11.84
CA ALA A 34 0.23 1.58 -10.54
C ALA A 34 1.26 0.71 -9.82
N VAL A 35 2.06 1.34 -8.96
CA VAL A 35 2.98 0.64 -8.05
C VAL A 35 2.59 1.00 -6.62
N ILE A 36 2.37 -0.04 -5.82
CA ILE A 36 2.01 0.05 -4.41
C ILE A 36 3.06 -0.65 -3.57
N LEU A 37 3.74 0.09 -2.68
CA LEU A 37 4.62 -0.50 -1.67
C LEU A 37 3.87 -0.71 -0.36
N THR A 38 4.10 -1.82 0.31
CA THR A 38 3.47 -2.11 1.60
C THR A 38 4.51 -2.41 2.66
N CYS A 39 4.32 -1.86 3.86
CA CYS A 39 5.18 -2.09 5.03
C CYS A 39 4.36 -2.03 6.33
N GLU A 40 5.00 -2.38 7.43
CA GLU A 40 4.45 -2.18 8.77
C GLU A 40 4.87 -0.80 9.30
N GLU A 41 3.95 -0.07 9.95
CA GLU A 41 4.30 1.18 10.63
C GLU A 41 5.11 0.87 11.89
N GLU A 42 6.43 1.09 11.87
CA GLU A 42 7.22 1.03 13.11
C GLU A 42 6.68 2.05 14.10
N MET A 43 6.17 1.60 15.26
CA MET A 43 6.01 2.53 16.38
C MET A 43 7.39 2.81 16.94
N ASP A 44 7.79 4.07 16.95
CA ASP A 44 8.90 4.56 17.75
C ASP A 44 8.73 4.08 19.21
N ALA A 45 9.46 3.02 19.58
CA ALA A 45 9.35 2.33 20.85
C ALA A 45 9.93 3.14 22.04
N GLN A 46 10.04 4.46 21.91
CA GLN A 46 10.54 5.37 22.95
C GLN A 46 9.44 6.21 23.60
N LEU A 47 8.17 6.12 23.15
CA LEU A 47 7.04 6.86 23.73
C LEU A 47 6.16 6.03 24.69
N ILE A 48 6.56 4.81 25.04
CA ILE A 48 5.87 3.99 26.05
C ILE A 48 6.88 3.49 27.11
N GLU A 49 7.63 4.41 27.71
CA GLU A 49 7.76 4.36 29.17
C GLU A 49 6.39 4.85 29.70
N GLU A 50 5.61 4.14 30.50
CA GLU A 50 5.95 3.51 31.76
C GLU A 50 4.94 2.40 32.12
N LYS A 51 5.48 1.38 32.80
CA LYS A 51 4.87 0.29 33.59
C LYS A 51 4.92 -1.10 32.95
N PRO A 52 5.62 -2.07 33.59
CA PRO A 52 5.60 -3.46 33.19
C PRO A 52 4.22 -4.05 33.52
N MET A 53 3.35 -4.18 32.52
CA MET A 53 2.12 -4.96 32.66
C MET A 53 2.47 -6.45 32.67
N LEU A 54 2.19 -7.11 33.79
CA LEU A 54 2.44 -8.51 34.16
C LEU A 54 1.75 -9.58 33.28
N ASN A 55 1.36 -9.29 32.03
CA ASN A 55 0.67 -10.26 31.17
C ASN A 55 1.23 -10.25 29.73
N PRO A 56 2.15 -11.17 29.38
CA PRO A 56 2.75 -11.23 28.04
C PRO A 56 1.79 -11.75 26.95
N LYS A 57 0.56 -12.16 27.29
CA LYS A 57 -0.42 -12.73 26.35
C LYS A 57 -1.25 -11.69 25.56
N LYS A 58 -0.99 -10.39 25.70
CA LYS A 58 -1.79 -9.31 25.05
C LYS A 58 -1.02 -8.36 24.14
N ARG A 59 0.25 -8.63 23.83
CA ARG A 59 0.97 -7.87 22.79
C ARG A 59 0.75 -8.49 21.41
N GLU A 60 -0.51 -8.50 20.96
CA GLU A 60 -0.78 -8.39 19.52
C GLU A 60 -1.02 -6.91 19.19
N THR A 61 -0.08 -6.04 19.58
CA THR A 61 0.03 -4.73 18.91
C THR A 61 0.67 -5.01 17.55
N LYS A 62 -0.09 -5.63 16.64
CA LYS A 62 0.26 -5.70 15.22
C LYS A 62 0.31 -4.26 14.75
N TYR A 63 1.50 -3.82 14.39
CA TYR A 63 1.69 -2.55 13.70
C TYR A 63 0.70 -2.46 12.53
N PRO A 64 0.02 -1.31 12.34
CA PRO A 64 -0.89 -1.18 11.23
C PRO A 64 -0.09 -1.33 9.92
N LYS A 65 -0.60 -2.16 9.02
CA LYS A 65 -0.05 -2.27 7.67
C LYS A 65 -0.41 -1.01 6.88
N ILE A 66 0.57 -0.44 6.21
CA ILE A 66 0.40 0.74 5.36
C ILE A 66 0.69 0.34 3.91
N ALA A 67 -0.06 0.93 2.99
CA ALA A 67 0.23 0.93 1.56
C ALA A 67 0.56 2.34 1.10
N PHE A 68 1.66 2.48 0.37
CA PHE A 68 2.07 3.71 -0.31
C PHE A 68 1.81 3.56 -1.80
N VAL A 69 0.97 4.44 -2.36
CA VAL A 69 0.86 4.60 -3.81
C VAL A 69 2.07 5.43 -4.26
N THR A 70 3.08 4.78 -4.83
CA THR A 70 4.32 5.44 -5.29
C THR A 70 4.18 5.96 -6.71
N ASP A 71 3.54 5.17 -7.57
CA ASP A 71 3.29 5.53 -8.97
C ASP A 71 1.85 5.20 -9.35
N LEU A 72 1.19 6.12 -10.04
CA LEU A 72 -0.14 5.93 -10.62
C LEU A 72 -0.22 6.63 -11.97
N ALA A 73 -0.14 5.84 -13.04
CA ALA A 73 -0.22 6.33 -14.41
C ALA A 73 -1.43 5.69 -15.10
N VAL A 74 -2.57 6.37 -15.06
CA VAL A 74 -3.83 5.90 -15.67
C VAL A 74 -4.40 7.01 -16.53
N ILE A 75 -4.91 6.64 -17.72
CA ILE A 75 -5.55 7.58 -18.66
C ILE A 75 -6.71 8.30 -17.96
N ASP A 76 -6.88 9.58 -18.29
CA ASP A 76 -7.95 10.41 -17.72
C ASP A 76 -9.34 9.80 -17.97
N GLY A 77 -10.24 9.96 -17.00
CA GLY A 77 -11.56 9.31 -16.99
C GLY A 77 -11.60 7.95 -16.30
N HIS A 78 -10.47 7.23 -16.22
CA HIS A 78 -10.42 5.89 -15.59
C HIS A 78 -9.72 5.85 -14.22
N LYS A 79 -9.07 6.96 -13.80
CA LYS A 79 -8.35 7.05 -12.52
C LYS A 79 -9.17 6.62 -11.30
N THR A 80 -10.42 7.08 -11.21
CA THR A 80 -11.30 6.73 -10.08
C THR A 80 -11.60 5.23 -10.02
N ALA A 81 -11.83 4.60 -11.17
CA ALA A 81 -12.08 3.16 -11.22
C ALA A 81 -10.83 2.36 -10.82
N ALA A 82 -9.65 2.74 -11.33
CA ALA A 82 -8.38 2.12 -10.96
C ALA A 82 -8.09 2.23 -9.45
N ILE A 83 -8.26 3.42 -8.86
CA ILE A 83 -8.08 3.64 -7.42
C ILE A 83 -9.05 2.80 -6.59
N ASN A 84 -10.31 2.65 -7.05
CA ASN A 84 -11.28 1.82 -6.34
C ASN A 84 -10.89 0.34 -6.35
N GLU A 85 -10.34 -0.18 -7.45
CA GLU A 85 -9.85 -1.55 -7.50
C GLU A 85 -8.60 -1.77 -6.63
N ILE A 86 -7.67 -0.81 -6.61
CA ILE A 86 -6.54 -0.83 -5.66
C ILE A 86 -7.04 -0.91 -4.22
N LYS A 87 -8.00 -0.04 -3.84
CA LYS A 87 -8.59 -0.02 -2.50
C LYS A 87 -9.26 -1.34 -2.14
N LYS A 88 -10.02 -1.93 -3.07
CA LYS A 88 -10.66 -3.24 -2.88
C LYS A 88 -9.61 -4.33 -2.63
N PHE A 89 -8.58 -4.39 -3.47
CA PHE A 89 -7.49 -5.35 -3.32
C PHE A 89 -6.80 -5.21 -1.95
N LEU A 90 -6.40 -3.99 -1.57
CA LEU A 90 -5.73 -3.72 -0.30
C LEU A 90 -6.60 -4.10 0.90
N ASN A 91 -7.90 -3.78 0.86
CA ASN A 91 -8.85 -4.18 1.90
C ASN A 91 -8.93 -5.70 2.04
N VAL A 92 -8.94 -6.46 0.94
CA VAL A 92 -8.97 -7.94 0.95
C VAL A 92 -7.73 -8.52 1.63
N ILE A 93 -6.55 -7.91 1.42
CA ILE A 93 -5.31 -8.35 2.07
C ILE A 93 -5.08 -7.73 3.46
N GLY A 94 -6.09 -7.04 4.00
CA GLY A 94 -6.09 -6.50 5.36
C GLY A 94 -5.28 -5.21 5.53
N ILE A 95 -5.12 -4.42 4.46
CA ILE A 95 -4.43 -3.12 4.48
C ILE A 95 -5.45 -2.02 4.24
N GLN A 96 -5.71 -1.21 5.27
CA GLN A 96 -6.71 -0.14 5.22
C GLN A 96 -6.08 1.26 5.18
N ASN A 97 -4.82 1.39 5.61
CA ASN A 97 -4.12 2.66 5.65
C ASN A 97 -3.39 2.89 4.33
N ILE A 98 -3.96 3.72 3.45
CA ILE A 98 -3.41 4.02 2.14
C ILE A 98 -2.91 5.46 2.14
N ARG A 99 -1.61 5.63 1.89
CA ARG A 99 -0.93 6.91 1.75
C ARG A 99 -0.57 7.13 0.29
N TYR A 100 -0.74 8.35 -0.19
CA TYR A 100 -0.27 8.76 -1.51
C TYR A 100 1.03 9.51 -1.29
N GLN A 101 2.12 9.07 -1.90
CA GLN A 101 3.39 9.76 -1.75
C GLN A 101 3.28 11.13 -2.44
N ASP A 102 3.38 12.22 -1.67
CA ASP A 102 3.46 13.56 -2.24
C ASP A 102 4.92 13.76 -2.71
N ASN A 103 5.13 13.83 -4.02
CA ASN A 103 6.46 13.94 -4.65
C ASN A 103 7.22 15.24 -4.33
N ARG A 104 6.80 16.02 -3.33
CA ARG A 104 7.43 17.29 -2.91
C ARG A 104 8.62 17.13 -1.96
N LEU A 105 8.88 15.94 -1.43
CA LEU A 105 9.99 15.71 -0.47
C LEU A 105 11.21 15.02 -1.06
N ALA A 106 11.14 14.51 -2.31
CA ALA A 106 12.27 13.84 -2.96
C ALA A 106 13.32 14.82 -3.56
N SER A 107 13.09 16.14 -3.49
CA SER A 107 14.02 17.17 -4.02
C SER A 107 14.93 17.81 -2.95
N MET A 108 15.07 17.19 -1.78
CA MET A 108 15.92 17.71 -0.68
C MET A 108 17.02 16.74 -0.23
N ALA A 109 17.39 15.77 -1.07
CA ALA A 109 18.57 14.92 -0.86
C ALA A 109 19.66 15.25 -1.87
#